data_AF-A0A1X0FVA6-F1
#
_entry.id   AF-A0A1X0FVA6-F1
#
_cell.length_a   1.000
_cell.length_b   1.000
_cell.length_c   1.000
_cell.angle_alpha   90.00
_cell.angle_beta   90.00
_cell.angle_gamma   90.00
#
_symmetry.space_group_name_H-M   'P 1'
#
loop_
_entity.id
_entity.type
_entity.pdbx_description
1 polymer ?
#
loop_
_entity_poly.entity_id
_entity_poly.type
_entity_poly.pdbx_seq_one_letter_code
_entity_poly.pdbx_strand_id
1 'polypeptide(L)'
;MKRGIVVGVAGVALVIAASAGCSSNKSSTGSSSSSSAAPAGPVLTVDGQNQNISGQVTCTAAGDNINIGIGDPTAGLGAVVSNGNPPLVHSVGLGTVNGVALGFSDAAPNQSGNAGAAVNGKVWAIKGTATGTDMSNPQQPQQVTKPFELDFTCP
;
A
#
# COMPACT_ATOMS: atom_id res chain seq x y z
N MET A 1 -10.12 -18.69 -44.44
CA MET A 1 -8.96 -19.12 -45.27
C MET A 1 -8.11 -17.90 -45.62
N LYS A 2 -6.84 -17.88 -45.18
CA LYS A 2 -5.68 -17.05 -45.62
C LYS A 2 -4.64 -17.13 -44.48
N ARG A 3 -3.89 -18.24 -44.42
CA ARG A 3 -2.47 -18.39 -44.83
C ARG A 3 -1.51 -17.58 -43.95
N GLY A 4 -0.89 -18.28 -43.00
CA GLY A 4 0.23 -17.79 -42.21
C GLY A 4 1.57 -17.87 -42.94
N ILE A 5 2.59 -17.27 -42.33
CA ILE A 5 4.00 -17.51 -42.60
C ILE A 5 4.73 -17.47 -41.25
N VAL A 6 5.42 -18.58 -40.97
CA VAL A 6 6.42 -18.77 -39.91
C VAL A 6 7.77 -18.34 -40.47
N VAL A 7 8.55 -17.56 -39.74
CA VAL A 7 10.00 -17.45 -39.92
C VAL A 7 10.64 -17.39 -38.54
N GLY A 8 11.59 -18.30 -38.30
CA GLY A 8 12.35 -18.39 -37.05
C GLY A 8 13.84 -18.10 -37.23
N VAL A 9 14.55 -18.30 -36.11
CA VAL A 9 16.00 -18.51 -35.94
C VAL A 9 16.91 -17.27 -36.06
N ALA A 10 17.56 -16.91 -34.96
CA ALA A 10 19.04 -16.93 -34.82
C ALA A 10 19.47 -16.24 -33.51
N GLY A 11 20.19 -16.96 -32.65
CA GLY A 11 20.90 -16.39 -31.51
C GLY A 11 22.31 -15.92 -31.89
N VAL A 12 22.86 -14.94 -31.17
CA VAL A 12 24.30 -14.69 -31.02
C VAL A 12 24.55 -14.08 -29.65
N ALA A 13 25.44 -14.71 -28.87
CA ALA A 13 26.01 -14.17 -27.63
C ALA A 13 27.15 -13.19 -27.95
N LEU A 14 27.25 -12.08 -27.21
CA LEU A 14 28.49 -11.31 -27.12
C LEU A 14 28.74 -10.84 -25.69
N VAL A 15 29.91 -11.24 -25.20
CA VAL A 15 30.56 -10.82 -23.95
C VAL A 15 31.08 -9.40 -24.14
N ILE A 16 30.87 -8.50 -23.18
CA ILE A 16 31.57 -7.20 -23.15
C ILE A 16 32.31 -7.08 -21.82
N ALA A 17 33.63 -6.99 -21.96
CA ALA A 17 34.57 -6.69 -20.90
C ALA A 17 34.68 -5.17 -20.67
N ALA A 18 34.81 -4.83 -19.39
CA ALA A 18 35.58 -3.75 -18.76
C ALA A 18 35.64 -2.33 -19.37
N SER A 19 35.36 -1.33 -18.53
CA SER A 19 36.34 -0.30 -18.15
C SER A 19 35.78 0.63 -17.06
N ALA A 20 36.62 0.94 -16.07
CA ALA A 20 36.37 1.92 -15.02
C ALA A 20 36.19 3.34 -15.59
N GLY A 21 35.31 4.13 -14.97
CA GLY A 21 35.11 5.54 -15.30
C GLY A 21 34.52 6.29 -14.11
N CYS A 22 35.32 7.13 -13.48
CA CYS A 22 34.94 8.07 -12.43
C CYS A 22 34.46 9.38 -13.09
N SER A 23 33.49 10.05 -12.44
CA SER A 23 33.05 11.45 -12.63
C SER A 23 31.85 11.76 -13.55
N SER A 24 30.80 12.24 -12.88
CA SER A 24 29.77 13.22 -13.24
C SER A 24 28.94 13.13 -14.54
N ASN A 25 27.64 12.91 -14.28
CA ASN A 25 26.44 13.45 -14.92
C ASN A 25 25.78 12.70 -16.10
N LYS A 26 24.53 12.28 -15.83
CA LYS A 26 23.37 12.02 -16.70
C LYS A 26 23.06 10.59 -17.19
N SER A 27 22.02 10.02 -16.55
CA SER A 27 20.92 9.18 -17.09
C SER A 27 21.24 7.92 -17.91
N SER A 28 21.07 6.74 -17.31
CA SER A 28 19.85 5.91 -17.45
C SER A 28 20.06 4.49 -16.90
N THR A 29 18.99 3.96 -16.30
CA THR A 29 18.70 2.52 -16.11
C THR A 29 19.75 1.72 -15.35
N GLY A 30 19.95 2.05 -14.08
CA GLY A 30 20.39 1.08 -13.08
C GLY A 30 19.16 0.35 -12.55
N SER A 31 19.16 -0.97 -12.65
CA SER A 31 18.18 -1.82 -11.98
C SER A 31 18.12 -1.41 -10.51
N SER A 32 16.98 -0.91 -10.07
CA SER A 32 16.71 -0.74 -8.64
C SER A 32 16.63 -2.13 -8.05
N SER A 33 17.78 -2.67 -7.66
CA SER A 33 17.85 -3.61 -6.56
C SER A 33 17.29 -2.84 -5.37
N SER A 34 15.98 -2.98 -5.14
CA SER A 34 15.36 -2.51 -3.91
C SER A 34 16.04 -3.26 -2.78
N SER A 35 17.00 -2.57 -2.16
CA SER A 35 17.68 -2.97 -0.94
C SER A 35 16.66 -3.64 -0.04
N SER A 36 16.96 -4.86 0.44
CA SER A 36 16.27 -5.41 1.60
C SER A 36 16.53 -4.45 2.76
N ALA A 37 15.64 -3.48 2.91
CA ALA A 37 15.59 -2.55 4.01
C ALA A 37 15.33 -3.36 5.29
N ALA A 38 15.85 -2.86 6.42
CA ALA A 38 15.38 -3.26 7.75
C ALA A 38 13.84 -3.38 7.75
N PRO A 39 13.21 -4.25 8.56
CA PRO A 39 11.75 -4.37 8.58
C PRO A 39 11.18 -2.97 8.71
N ALA A 40 10.62 -2.46 7.62
CA ALA A 40 10.23 -1.08 7.55
C ALA A 40 9.09 -0.94 8.56
N GLY A 41 9.22 0.01 9.48
CA GLY A 41 8.09 0.41 10.31
C GLY A 41 6.88 0.72 9.43
N PRO A 42 5.68 0.73 10.01
CA PRO A 42 4.47 1.00 9.23
C PRO A 42 4.60 2.35 8.52
N VAL A 43 4.19 2.40 7.25
CA VAL A 43 4.16 3.62 6.45
C VAL A 43 2.72 3.86 6.04
N LEU A 44 2.20 5.03 6.39
CA LEU A 44 0.89 5.48 5.96
C LEU A 44 1.05 6.73 5.10
N THR A 45 0.55 6.67 3.88
CA THR A 45 0.44 7.81 2.98
C THR A 45 -1.03 8.11 2.76
N VAL A 46 -1.43 9.36 2.92
CA VAL A 46 -2.79 9.85 2.65
C VAL A 46 -2.68 11.03 1.70
N ASP A 47 -3.41 10.98 0.58
CA ASP A 47 -3.36 12.02 -0.46
C ASP A 47 -1.94 12.28 -1.00
N GLY A 48 -1.11 11.23 -1.06
CA GLY A 48 0.30 11.33 -1.45
C GLY A 48 1.23 11.91 -0.38
N GLN A 49 0.71 12.24 0.82
CA GLN A 49 1.50 12.76 1.94
C GLN A 49 1.75 11.68 2.99
N ASN A 50 3.02 11.44 3.32
CA ASN A 50 3.41 10.53 4.39
C ASN A 50 2.95 11.09 5.74
N GLN A 51 2.21 10.29 6.51
CA GLN A 51 1.69 10.64 7.83
C GLN A 51 2.71 10.42 8.95
N ASN A 52 3.89 9.87 8.62
CA ASN A 52 4.99 9.65 9.56
C ASN A 52 4.57 8.90 10.83
N ILE A 53 3.75 7.87 10.62
CA ILE A 53 3.29 6.98 11.70
C ILE A 53 4.45 6.10 12.19
N SER A 54 4.35 5.64 13.42
CA SER A 54 5.37 4.78 14.02
C SER A 54 4.75 3.85 15.06
N GLY A 55 5.54 2.87 15.49
CA GLY A 55 5.16 1.92 16.53
C GLY A 55 5.02 0.50 16.00
N GLN A 56 4.65 -0.40 16.91
CA GLN A 56 4.57 -1.83 16.65
C GLN A 56 3.37 -2.19 15.78
N VAL A 57 3.53 -3.21 14.94
CA VAL A 57 2.45 -3.78 14.15
C VAL A 57 2.03 -5.10 14.80
N THR A 58 0.74 -5.25 15.05
CA THR A 58 0.15 -6.50 15.52
C THR A 58 -0.77 -7.05 14.46
N CYS A 59 -0.72 -8.36 14.23
CA CYS A 59 -1.62 -9.06 13.32
C CYS A 59 -2.18 -10.26 14.06
N THR A 60 -3.48 -10.22 14.38
CA THR A 60 -4.15 -11.25 15.18
C THR A 60 -5.29 -11.85 14.37
N ALA A 61 -5.22 -13.15 14.11
CA ALA A 61 -6.30 -13.86 13.47
C ALA A 61 -7.52 -13.94 14.41
N ALA A 62 -8.70 -13.62 13.87
CA ALA A 62 -9.98 -13.63 14.57
C ALA A 62 -11.05 -14.20 13.62
N GLY A 63 -11.28 -15.52 13.71
CA GLY A 63 -12.17 -16.23 12.79
C GLY A 63 -11.65 -16.16 11.35
N ASP A 64 -12.49 -15.67 10.43
CA ASP A 64 -12.14 -15.50 9.02
C ASP A 64 -11.36 -14.21 8.72
N ASN A 65 -11.05 -13.44 9.76
CA ASN A 65 -10.41 -12.14 9.64
C ASN A 65 -9.02 -12.11 10.30
N ILE A 66 -8.24 -11.12 9.92
CA ILE A 66 -6.98 -10.73 10.53
C ILE A 66 -7.15 -9.28 10.99
N ASN A 67 -7.09 -9.08 12.29
CA ASN A 67 -7.13 -7.77 12.92
C ASN A 67 -5.71 -7.22 12.98
N ILE A 68 -5.49 -6.09 12.35
CA ILE A 68 -4.20 -5.41 12.26
C ILE A 68 -4.26 -4.16 13.13
N GLY A 69 -3.38 -4.08 14.12
CA GLY A 69 -3.16 -2.88 14.93
C GLY A 69 -1.84 -2.23 14.57
N ILE A 70 -1.80 -0.90 14.52
CA ILE A 70 -0.59 -0.15 14.17
C ILE A 70 -0.31 0.93 15.21
N GLY A 71 0.84 0.83 15.86
CA GLY A 71 1.30 1.80 16.84
C GLY A 71 0.42 1.82 18.08
N ASP A 72 -0.03 3.01 18.44
CA ASP A 72 -0.86 3.23 19.63
C ASP A 72 -2.35 3.05 19.31
N PRO A 73 -3.10 2.23 20.09
CA PRO A 73 -4.52 1.99 19.82
C PRO A 73 -5.40 3.25 19.96
N THR A 74 -4.98 4.24 20.73
CA THR A 74 -5.69 5.53 20.87
C THR A 74 -5.56 6.39 19.61
N ALA A 75 -4.58 6.13 18.75
CA ALA A 75 -4.45 6.80 17.45
C ALA A 75 -5.49 6.33 16.44
N GLY A 76 -6.18 5.19 16.70
CA GLY A 76 -7.20 4.65 15.79
C GLY A 76 -6.64 4.12 14.47
N LEU A 77 -5.36 3.74 14.45
CA LEU A 77 -4.67 3.18 13.28
C LEU A 77 -4.78 1.65 13.28
N GLY A 78 -5.34 1.10 12.21
CA GLY A 78 -5.49 -0.35 12.07
C GLY A 78 -6.31 -0.75 10.86
N ALA A 79 -6.43 -2.05 10.63
CA ALA A 79 -7.24 -2.60 9.56
C ALA A 79 -7.82 -3.96 9.95
N VAL A 80 -8.91 -4.33 9.30
CA VAL A 80 -9.46 -5.69 9.34
C VAL A 80 -9.51 -6.20 7.91
N VAL A 81 -8.85 -7.31 7.68
CA VAL A 81 -8.81 -7.99 6.37
C VAL A 81 -9.24 -9.44 6.51
N SER A 82 -9.71 -10.05 5.43
CA SER A 82 -10.01 -11.49 5.44
C SER A 82 -8.74 -12.34 5.38
N ASN A 83 -8.86 -13.60 5.79
CA ASN A 83 -7.80 -14.62 5.67
C ASN A 83 -7.75 -15.30 4.28
N GLY A 84 -8.54 -14.80 3.32
CA GLY A 84 -8.60 -15.31 1.95
C GLY A 84 -7.37 -14.96 1.11
N ASN A 85 -7.28 -15.55 -0.09
CA ASN A 85 -6.24 -15.24 -1.07
C ASN A 85 -6.85 -14.98 -2.46
N PRO A 86 -6.90 -13.71 -2.94
CA PRO A 86 -6.37 -12.51 -2.29
C PRO A 86 -7.20 -12.09 -1.05
N PRO A 87 -6.59 -11.42 -0.06
CA PRO A 87 -7.29 -10.90 1.10
C PRO A 87 -8.24 -9.75 0.72
N LEU A 88 -9.42 -9.72 1.34
CA LEU A 88 -10.39 -8.65 1.19
C LEU A 88 -10.23 -7.65 2.34
N VAL A 89 -10.35 -6.36 2.05
CA VAL A 89 -10.30 -5.31 3.09
C VAL A 89 -11.72 -5.07 3.58
N HIS A 90 -11.97 -5.32 4.86
CA HIS A 90 -13.26 -5.04 5.48
C HIS A 90 -13.30 -3.63 6.07
N SER A 91 -12.25 -3.24 6.79
CA SER A 91 -12.16 -1.89 7.35
C SER A 91 -10.73 -1.41 7.51
N VAL A 92 -10.54 -0.10 7.47
CA VAL A 92 -9.27 0.56 7.76
C VAL A 92 -9.54 1.82 8.57
N GLY A 93 -8.91 1.95 9.72
CA GLY A 93 -8.84 3.19 10.48
C GLY A 93 -7.53 3.89 10.20
N LEU A 94 -7.59 5.15 9.74
CA LEU A 94 -6.41 5.99 9.49
C LEU A 94 -6.17 7.00 10.61
N GLY A 95 -6.93 6.92 11.69
CA GLY A 95 -6.91 7.92 12.76
C GLY A 95 -7.35 9.30 12.27
N THR A 96 -6.83 10.33 12.93
CA THR A 96 -7.07 11.73 12.57
C THR A 96 -5.94 12.27 11.70
N VAL A 97 -6.27 12.61 10.45
CA VAL A 97 -5.36 13.21 9.48
C VAL A 97 -5.84 14.63 9.19
N ASN A 98 -4.99 15.63 9.44
CA ASN A 98 -5.33 17.05 9.27
C ASN A 98 -6.64 17.47 9.97
N GLY A 99 -6.90 16.93 11.17
CA GLY A 99 -8.11 17.23 11.94
C GLY A 99 -9.37 16.47 11.52
N VAL A 100 -9.28 15.60 10.50
CA VAL A 100 -10.39 14.77 10.04
C VAL A 100 -10.12 13.30 10.36
N ALA A 101 -11.07 12.65 11.04
CA ALA A 101 -11.03 11.20 11.21
C ALA A 101 -11.35 10.52 9.88
N LEU A 102 -10.39 9.76 9.35
CA LEU A 102 -10.51 9.06 8.06
C LEU A 102 -10.58 7.56 8.29
N GLY A 103 -11.46 6.90 7.55
CA GLY A 103 -11.54 5.45 7.55
C GLY A 103 -12.26 4.89 6.33
N PHE A 104 -12.08 3.60 6.14
CA PHE A 104 -12.72 2.79 5.13
C PHE A 104 -13.53 1.67 5.80
N SER A 105 -14.69 1.33 5.21
CA SER A 105 -15.47 0.17 5.59
C SER A 105 -16.22 -0.35 4.36
N ASP A 106 -16.08 -1.62 4.03
CA ASP A 106 -16.80 -2.25 2.90
C ASP A 106 -18.32 -2.32 3.12
N ALA A 107 -18.75 -2.26 4.38
CA ALA A 107 -20.16 -2.17 4.79
C ALA A 107 -20.74 -0.75 4.61
N ALA A 108 -19.93 0.27 4.36
CA ALA A 108 -20.40 1.63 4.12
C ALA A 108 -20.92 1.80 2.67
N PRO A 109 -21.95 2.65 2.46
CA PRO A 109 -22.52 2.87 1.13
C PRO A 109 -21.46 3.40 0.16
N ASN A 110 -21.40 2.81 -1.04
CA ASN A 110 -20.47 3.16 -2.11
C ASN A 110 -18.96 2.97 -1.79
N GLN A 111 -18.62 2.24 -0.73
CA GLN A 111 -17.23 1.93 -0.38
C GLN A 111 -16.80 0.51 -0.78
N SER A 112 -17.75 -0.41 -1.01
CA SER A 112 -17.42 -1.76 -1.46
C SER A 112 -16.55 -1.73 -2.73
N GLY A 113 -15.38 -2.38 -2.66
CA GLY A 113 -14.40 -2.42 -3.77
C GLY A 113 -13.43 -1.25 -3.84
N ASN A 114 -13.53 -0.23 -2.97
CA ASN A 114 -12.62 0.92 -2.98
C ASN A 114 -11.33 0.71 -2.18
N ALA A 115 -11.13 -0.49 -1.62
CA ALA A 115 -9.88 -0.87 -0.98
C ALA A 115 -9.49 -2.31 -1.34
N GLY A 116 -8.19 -2.56 -1.44
CA GLY A 116 -7.62 -3.86 -1.71
C GLY A 116 -6.37 -4.08 -0.86
N ALA A 117 -6.12 -5.34 -0.53
CA ALA A 117 -4.93 -5.76 0.19
C ALA A 117 -4.11 -6.72 -0.67
N ALA A 118 -2.79 -6.56 -0.61
CA ALA A 118 -1.82 -7.48 -1.16
C ALA A 118 -0.88 -7.93 -0.04
N VAL A 119 -0.54 -9.21 -0.06
CA VAL A 119 0.38 -9.81 0.91
C VAL A 119 1.49 -10.55 0.18
N ASN A 120 2.73 -10.33 0.61
CA ASN A 120 3.91 -11.06 0.14
C ASN A 120 4.72 -11.51 1.36
N GLY A 121 4.54 -12.77 1.75
CA GLY A 121 5.08 -13.30 3.00
C GLY A 121 4.48 -12.58 4.21
N LYS A 122 5.28 -11.78 4.90
CA LYS A 122 4.88 -10.97 6.06
C LYS A 122 4.60 -9.50 5.71
N VAL A 123 4.93 -9.08 4.49
CA VAL A 123 4.76 -7.69 4.05
C VAL A 123 3.36 -7.51 3.48
N TRP A 124 2.66 -6.51 3.97
CA TRP A 124 1.30 -6.15 3.58
C TRP A 124 1.28 -4.77 2.96
N ALA A 125 0.47 -4.62 1.92
CA ALA A 125 0.12 -3.36 1.31
C ALA A 125 -1.40 -3.26 1.22
N ILE A 126 -1.98 -2.25 1.85
CA ILE A 126 -3.40 -1.94 1.77
C ILE A 126 -3.54 -0.60 1.07
N LYS A 127 -4.27 -0.58 -0.03
CA LYS A 127 -4.55 0.65 -0.78
C LYS A 127 -6.03 0.84 -0.91
N GLY A 128 -6.46 2.08 -0.85
CA GLY A 128 -7.86 2.37 -1.09
C GLY A 128 -8.20 3.83 -0.95
N THR A 129 -9.48 4.07 -0.72
CA THR A 129 -10.02 5.39 -0.53
C THR A 129 -10.74 5.44 0.81
N ALA A 130 -10.28 6.31 1.71
CA ALA A 130 -10.89 6.53 3.00
C ALA A 130 -11.83 7.73 2.94
N THR A 131 -12.87 7.68 3.74
CA THR A 131 -13.84 8.76 3.91
C THR A 131 -13.80 9.29 5.33
N GLY A 132 -14.15 10.56 5.48
CA GLY A 132 -14.33 11.19 6.77
C GLY A 132 -15.27 12.38 6.65
N THR A 133 -15.51 13.01 7.78
CA THR A 133 -16.32 14.24 7.86
C THR A 133 -15.45 15.36 8.37
N ASP A 134 -15.26 16.38 7.54
CA ASP A 134 -14.65 17.62 7.95
C ASP A 134 -15.66 18.44 8.76
N MET A 135 -15.33 18.62 10.05
CA MET A 135 -16.13 19.39 11.01
C MET A 135 -15.56 20.78 11.30
N SER A 136 -14.64 21.28 10.46
CA SER A 136 -14.11 22.64 10.57
C SER A 136 -15.22 23.70 10.55
N ASN A 137 -16.36 23.41 9.89
CA ASN A 137 -17.60 24.16 10.01
C ASN A 137 -18.74 23.29 10.58
N PRO A 138 -19.07 23.37 11.88
CA PRO A 138 -20.07 22.52 12.52
C PRO A 138 -21.49 22.67 11.97
N GLN A 139 -21.81 23.80 11.32
CA GLN A 139 -23.12 24.04 10.72
C GLN A 139 -23.25 23.40 9.32
N GLN A 140 -22.13 23.03 8.70
CA GLN A 140 -22.08 22.43 7.37
C GLN A 140 -20.99 21.36 7.31
N PRO A 141 -21.23 20.17 7.89
CA PRO A 141 -20.28 19.07 7.81
C PRO A 141 -20.05 18.70 6.34
N GLN A 142 -18.79 18.61 5.94
CA GLN A 142 -18.42 18.25 4.57
C GLN A 142 -17.86 16.83 4.55
N GLN A 143 -18.41 15.98 3.69
CA GLN A 143 -17.80 14.67 3.47
C GLN A 143 -16.53 14.84 2.65
N VAL A 144 -15.44 14.28 3.14
CA VAL A 144 -14.16 14.28 2.45
C VAL A 144 -13.72 12.86 2.17
N THR A 145 -13.05 12.69 1.04
CA THR A 145 -12.61 11.39 0.53
C THR A 145 -11.16 11.53 0.13
N LYS A 146 -10.29 10.65 0.64
CA LYS A 146 -8.84 10.72 0.42
C LYS A 146 -8.29 9.34 0.06
N PRO A 147 -7.44 9.24 -0.98
CA PRO A 147 -6.74 7.99 -1.26
C PRO A 147 -5.72 7.74 -0.15
N PHE A 148 -5.49 6.47 0.18
CA PHE A 148 -4.48 6.06 1.14
C PHE A 148 -3.70 4.84 0.66
N GLU A 149 -2.47 4.75 1.14
CA GLU A 149 -1.59 3.59 1.02
C GLU A 149 -1.01 3.29 2.40
N LEU A 150 -1.18 2.06 2.85
CA LEU A 150 -0.75 1.57 4.15
C LEU A 150 0.12 0.33 3.94
N ASP A 151 1.42 0.48 4.18
CA ASP A 151 2.40 -0.59 4.08
C ASP A 151 2.92 -0.95 5.47
N PHE A 152 2.99 -2.24 5.78
CA PHE A 152 3.48 -2.72 7.07
C PHE A 152 3.97 -4.15 6.99
N THR A 153 4.67 -4.58 8.04
CA THR A 153 5.12 -5.97 8.17
C THR A 153 4.51 -6.58 9.43
N CYS A 154 3.80 -7.70 9.29
CA CYS A 154 3.33 -8.49 10.43
C CYS A 154 4.50 -9.27 11.08
N PRO A 155 4.49 -9.46 12.41
CA PRO A 155 5.52 -10.22 13.11
C PRO A 155 5.57 -11.71 12.72
#